data_AF-A0A819H522-F1
#
_entry.id   AF-A0A819H522-F1
#
_cell.length_a   1.000
_cell.length_b   1.000
_cell.length_c   1.000
_cell.angle_alpha   90.00
_cell.angle_beta   90.00
_cell.angle_gamma   90.00
#
_symmetry.space_group_name_H-M   'P 1'
#
loop_
_entity.id
_entity.type
_entity.pdbx_description
1 polymer ?
#
loop_
_entity_poly.entity_id
_entity_poly.type
_entity_poly.pdbx_seq_one_letter_code
_entity_poly.pdbx_strand_id
1 'polypeptide(L)'
;MFAIFLLCLVGFTVAQQPKPCTTPPQWEANVFDSNDQSRFRVRGRLSYDANNHRERLVEEVEVGSEDNFYDVIALFDLQMEFVYDFKARNCTRRPLTRPWRDFGIRPDARSFGEAYVGTSAVPGLGLLVTLW
;
A
#
# COMPACT_ATOMS: atom_id res chain seq x y z
N MET A 1 30.76 -35.85 -11.38
CA MET A 1 31.35 -34.62 -10.79
C MET A 1 30.88 -33.35 -11.49
N PHE A 2 31.01 -33.19 -12.82
CA PHE A 2 30.58 -31.97 -13.54
C PHE A 2 29.08 -31.64 -13.41
N ALA A 3 28.19 -32.64 -13.46
CA ALA A 3 26.75 -32.44 -13.32
C ALA A 3 26.33 -31.90 -11.95
N ILE A 4 27.02 -32.32 -10.88
CA ILE A 4 26.77 -31.83 -9.51
C ILE A 4 27.21 -30.38 -9.40
N PHE A 5 28.35 -30.02 -9.99
CA PHE A 5 28.85 -28.65 -9.98
C PHE A 5 27.91 -27.69 -10.74
N LEU A 6 27.37 -28.12 -11.89
CA LEU A 6 26.36 -27.37 -12.64
C LEU A 6 25.05 -27.21 -11.87
N LEU A 7 24.57 -28.27 -11.20
CA LEU A 7 23.38 -28.21 -10.34
C LEU A 7 23.57 -27.25 -9.15
N CYS A 8 24.75 -27.26 -8.51
CA CYS A 8 25.08 -26.31 -7.46
C CYS A 8 25.09 -24.87 -7.98
N LEU A 9 25.73 -24.61 -9.13
CA LEU A 9 25.78 -23.27 -9.74
C LEU A 9 24.38 -22.72 -10.06
N VAL A 10 23.49 -23.53 -10.63
CA VAL A 10 22.09 -23.12 -10.88
C VAL A 10 21.36 -22.84 -9.58
N GLY A 11 21.53 -23.69 -8.55
CA GLY A 11 20.94 -23.48 -7.22
C GLY A 11 21.34 -22.15 -6.57
N PHE A 12 22.61 -21.76 -6.70
CA PHE A 12 23.10 -20.47 -6.18
C PHE A 12 22.47 -19.27 -6.90
N THR A 13 22.28 -19.34 -8.22
CA THR A 13 21.66 -18.24 -8.98
C THR A 13 20.20 -18.01 -8.64
N VAL A 14 19.42 -19.07 -8.38
CA VAL A 14 18.01 -18.97 -7.97
C VAL A 14 17.90 -18.47 -6.53
N ALA A 15 18.84 -18.84 -5.65
CA ALA A 15 18.86 -18.38 -4.26
C ALA A 15 19.18 -16.90 -4.09
N GLN A 16 19.80 -16.25 -5.10
CA GLN A 16 20.12 -14.82 -5.06
C GLN A 16 18.95 -13.91 -5.43
N GLN A 17 17.83 -14.44 -5.92
CA GLN A 17 16.67 -13.62 -6.19
C GLN A 17 16.03 -13.21 -4.86
N PRO A 18 15.75 -11.91 -4.63
CA PRO A 18 14.99 -11.50 -3.46
C PRO A 18 13.65 -12.24 -3.48
N LYS A 19 13.13 -12.55 -2.30
CA LYS A 19 11.78 -13.13 -2.13
C LYS A 19 10.84 -12.05 -1.64
N PRO A 20 9.58 -12.00 -2.13
CA PRO A 20 8.59 -11.05 -1.65
C PRO A 20 8.47 -11.13 -0.13
N CYS A 21 8.54 -9.98 0.54
CA CYS A 21 8.22 -9.92 1.96
C CYS A 21 6.71 -9.97 2.18
N THR A 22 6.31 -10.41 3.37
CA THR A 22 4.91 -10.36 3.80
C THR A 22 4.64 -9.00 4.44
N THR A 23 3.70 -8.24 3.89
CA THR A 23 3.25 -7.00 4.53
C THR A 23 2.50 -7.29 5.83
N PRO A 24 2.65 -6.45 6.87
CA PRO A 24 1.83 -6.58 8.08
C PRO A 24 0.33 -6.54 7.73
N PRO A 25 -0.50 -7.43 8.28
CA PRO A 25 -1.93 -7.51 7.95
C PRO A 25 -2.75 -6.34 8.51
N GLN A 26 -2.20 -5.61 9.48
CA GLN A 26 -2.87 -4.48 10.13
C GLN A 26 -1.86 -3.37 10.38
N TRP A 27 -2.21 -2.15 10.00
CA TRP A 27 -1.38 -0.97 10.23
C TRP A 27 -2.21 0.31 10.07
N GLU A 28 -1.64 1.41 10.57
CA GLU A 28 -2.16 2.76 10.36
C GLU A 28 -1.03 3.63 9.82
N ALA A 29 -1.35 4.52 8.87
CA ALA A 29 -0.37 5.39 8.24
C ALA A 29 -0.99 6.71 7.79
N ASN A 30 -0.13 7.72 7.63
CA ASN A 30 -0.48 8.89 6.84
C ASN A 30 -0.20 8.57 5.37
N VAL A 31 -1.17 8.83 4.50
CA VAL A 31 -1.10 8.54 3.08
C VAL A 31 -1.28 9.80 2.25
N PHE A 32 -0.67 9.78 1.07
CA PHE A 32 -0.88 10.76 0.03
C PHE A 32 -1.10 10.01 -1.28
N ASP A 33 -2.26 10.22 -1.89
CA ASP A 33 -2.60 9.70 -3.19
C ASP A 33 -2.81 10.87 -4.15
N SER A 34 -2.31 10.73 -5.38
CA SER A 34 -2.41 11.74 -6.41
C SER A 34 -2.61 11.10 -7.76
N ASN A 35 -3.69 11.48 -8.43
CA ASN A 35 -3.98 11.13 -9.81
C ASN A 35 -4.07 12.41 -10.64
N ASP A 36 -3.03 12.66 -11.45
CA ASP A 36 -2.93 13.85 -12.28
C ASP A 36 -3.99 13.89 -13.40
N GLN A 37 -4.42 12.73 -13.92
CA GLN A 37 -5.42 12.68 -14.99
C GLN A 37 -6.79 13.17 -14.49
N SER A 38 -7.17 12.79 -13.27
CA SER A 38 -8.42 13.23 -12.65
C SER A 38 -8.27 14.49 -11.80
N ARG A 39 -7.06 15.08 -11.72
CA ARG A 39 -6.71 16.18 -10.80
C ARG A 39 -7.15 15.90 -9.36
N PHE A 40 -7.04 14.64 -8.96
CA PHE A 40 -7.43 14.16 -7.64
C PHE A 40 -6.18 14.09 -6.78
N ARG A 41 -6.22 14.71 -5.60
CA ARG A 41 -5.17 14.62 -4.59
C ARG A 41 -5.82 14.44 -3.24
N VAL A 42 -5.47 13.38 -2.55
CA VAL A 42 -5.96 13.12 -1.19
C VAL A 42 -4.78 12.91 -0.27
N ARG A 43 -4.79 13.65 0.82
CA ARG A 43 -3.95 13.41 1.97
C ARG A 43 -4.85 12.96 3.11
N GLY A 44 -4.43 11.96 3.87
CA GLY A 44 -5.27 11.45 4.95
C GLY A 44 -4.59 10.43 5.84
N ARG A 45 -5.36 9.96 6.82
CA ARG A 45 -5.00 8.85 7.69
C ARG A 45 -5.72 7.60 7.23
N LEU A 46 -4.95 6.56 6.91
CA LEU A 46 -5.46 5.26 6.51
C LEU A 46 -5.28 4.26 7.64
N SER A 47 -6.37 3.64 8.08
CA SER A 47 -6.35 2.42 8.88
C SER A 47 -6.65 1.24 7.96
N TYR A 48 -5.72 0.28 7.88
CA TYR A 48 -5.84 -0.91 7.04
C TYR A 48 -5.93 -2.17 7.90
N ASP A 49 -6.88 -3.05 7.56
CA ASP A 49 -7.10 -4.30 8.27
C ASP A 49 -7.46 -5.43 7.30
N ALA A 50 -6.45 -6.20 6.91
CA ALA A 50 -6.58 -7.33 6.01
C ALA A 50 -7.35 -8.50 6.60
N ASN A 51 -7.26 -8.70 7.92
CA ASN A 51 -7.91 -9.83 8.58
C ASN A 51 -9.44 -9.75 8.50
N ASN A 52 -9.97 -8.53 8.40
CA ASN A 52 -11.42 -8.26 8.34
C ASN A 52 -11.83 -7.56 7.03
N HIS A 53 -10.97 -7.57 6.01
CA HIS A 53 -11.14 -6.91 4.71
C HIS A 53 -11.82 -5.53 4.82
N ARG A 54 -11.20 -4.63 5.58
CA ARG A 54 -11.71 -3.28 5.80
C ARG A 54 -10.61 -2.24 5.80
N GLU A 55 -10.99 -1.05 5.38
CA GLU A 55 -10.14 0.13 5.40
C GLU A 55 -10.95 1.34 5.84
N ARG A 56 -10.27 2.30 6.46
CA ARG A 56 -10.83 3.60 6.78
C ARG A 56 -9.86 4.69 6.37
N LEU A 57 -10.33 5.63 5.56
CA LEU A 57 -9.59 6.82 5.16
C LEU A 57 -10.26 8.05 5.75
N VAL A 58 -9.54 8.77 6.60
CA VAL A 58 -9.94 10.09 7.09
C VAL A 58 -9.10 11.14 6.39
N GLU A 59 -9.73 11.94 5.54
CA GLU A 59 -9.03 12.96 4.77
C GLU A 59 -8.59 14.14 5.67
N GLU A 60 -7.40 14.66 5.37
CA GLU A 60 -6.83 15.85 5.99
C GLU A 60 -7.04 17.04 5.03
N VAL A 61 -7.59 18.14 5.54
CA VAL A 61 -7.79 19.38 4.78
C VAL A 61 -6.77 20.43 5.21
N GLU A 62 -6.22 21.15 4.24
CA GLU A 62 -5.35 22.29 4.51
C GLU A 62 -6.16 23.47 5.08
N VAL A 63 -5.58 24.19 6.04
CA VAL A 63 -6.23 25.35 6.65
C VAL A 63 -6.50 26.41 5.58
N GLY A 64 -7.78 26.76 5.39
CA GLY A 64 -8.22 27.73 4.39
C GLY A 64 -8.59 27.12 3.04
N SER A 65 -8.47 25.81 2.84
CA SER A 65 -9.08 25.15 1.69
C SER A 65 -10.61 25.11 1.82
N GLU A 66 -11.30 25.33 0.71
CA GLU A 66 -12.76 25.17 0.61
C GLU A 66 -13.19 23.75 0.20
N ASP A 67 -12.20 22.87 -0.03
CA ASP A 67 -12.41 21.49 -0.44
C ASP A 67 -13.25 20.72 0.59
N ASN A 68 -14.10 19.83 0.09
CA ASN A 68 -14.77 18.88 0.96
C ASN A 68 -13.75 17.84 1.41
N PHE A 69 -13.91 17.37 2.64
CA PHE A 69 -13.09 16.31 3.21
C PHE A 69 -14.00 15.27 3.84
N TYR A 70 -13.60 14.01 3.70
CA TYR A 70 -14.44 12.86 3.99
C TYR A 70 -13.82 11.90 5.02
N ASP A 71 -14.67 11.20 5.75
CA ASP A 71 -14.32 9.97 6.47
C ASP A 71 -15.00 8.81 5.76
N VAL A 72 -14.19 7.97 5.12
CA VAL A 72 -14.64 6.86 4.28
C VAL A 72 -14.30 5.56 4.97
N ILE A 73 -15.32 4.76 5.30
CA ILE A 73 -15.17 3.40 5.81
C ILE A 73 -15.62 2.43 4.72
N ALA A 74 -14.72 1.61 4.21
CA ALA A 74 -15.02 0.56 3.24
C ALA A 74 -14.94 -0.82 3.90
N LEU A 75 -16.05 -1.55 3.83
CA LEU A 75 -16.22 -2.89 4.38
C LEU A 75 -16.43 -3.87 3.24
N PHE A 76 -15.37 -4.56 2.85
CA PHE A 76 -15.37 -5.35 1.62
C PHE A 76 -16.13 -6.67 1.77
N ASP A 77 -16.12 -7.30 2.95
CA ASP A 77 -16.95 -8.48 3.21
C ASP A 77 -18.45 -8.20 3.06
N LEU A 78 -18.86 -6.95 3.32
CA LEU A 78 -20.24 -6.48 3.15
C LEU A 78 -20.50 -5.85 1.78
N GLN A 79 -19.47 -5.64 0.95
CA GLN A 79 -19.54 -4.92 -0.32
C GLN A 79 -20.16 -3.51 -0.20
N MET A 80 -19.90 -2.81 0.91
CA MET A 80 -20.45 -1.48 1.19
C MET A 80 -19.36 -0.49 1.62
N GLU A 81 -19.56 0.77 1.27
CA GLU A 81 -18.80 1.90 1.84
C GLU A 81 -19.74 2.93 2.47
N PHE A 82 -19.24 3.57 3.53
CA PHE A 82 -19.89 4.65 4.25
C PHE A 82 -19.02 5.89 4.12
N VAL A 83 -19.61 6.97 3.61
CA VAL A 83 -18.92 8.23 3.35
C VAL A 83 -19.57 9.30 4.21
N TYR A 84 -18.82 9.79 5.19
CA TYR A 84 -19.22 10.92 6.00
C TYR A 84 -18.61 12.20 5.43
N ASP A 85 -19.46 13.16 5.07
CA ASP A 85 -19.06 14.49 4.65
C ASP A 85 -18.98 15.40 5.89
N PHE A 86 -17.77 15.86 6.22
CA PHE A 86 -17.58 16.71 7.39
C PHE A 86 -18.20 18.11 7.25
N LYS A 87 -18.35 18.61 6.02
CA LYS A 87 -18.92 19.93 5.71
C LYS A 87 -20.44 19.87 5.74
N ALA A 88 -21.03 18.90 5.04
CA ALA A 88 -22.48 18.70 4.99
C ALA A 88 -23.05 17.99 6.23
N ARG A 89 -22.19 17.40 7.08
CA ARG A 89 -22.56 16.66 8.30
C ARG A 89 -23.52 15.50 8.02
N ASN A 90 -23.42 14.88 6.85
CA ASN A 90 -24.24 13.75 6.45
C ASN A 90 -23.40 12.49 6.26
N CYS A 91 -24.05 11.33 6.37
CA CYS A 91 -23.44 10.04 6.09
C CYS A 91 -24.21 9.39 4.94
N THR A 92 -23.49 8.99 3.91
CA THR A 92 -24.06 8.32 2.74
C THR A 92 -23.54 6.89 2.69
N ARG A 93 -24.44 5.94 2.51
CA ARG A 93 -24.10 4.53 2.30
C ARG A 93 -24.23 4.20 0.81
N ARG A 94 -23.20 3.60 0.22
CA ARG A 94 -23.21 3.20 -1.21
C ARG A 94 -22.49 1.86 -1.40
N PRO A 95 -22.84 1.09 -2.45
CA PRO A 95 -22.16 -0.17 -2.75
C PRO A 95 -20.71 0.10 -3.16
N LEU A 96 -19.79 -0.80 -2.79
CA LEU A 96 -18.40 -0.73 -3.24
C LEU A 96 -18.32 -0.98 -4.75
N THR A 97 -17.46 -0.21 -5.42
CA THR A 97 -17.19 -0.36 -6.86
C THR A 97 -15.92 -1.16 -7.15
N ARG A 98 -15.14 -1.50 -6.11
CA ARG A 98 -13.86 -2.20 -6.21
C ARG A 98 -13.82 -3.45 -5.32
N PRO A 99 -13.11 -4.51 -5.74
CA PRO A 99 -12.87 -5.68 -4.90
C PRO A 99 -11.80 -5.38 -3.85
N TRP A 100 -11.71 -6.24 -2.83
CA TRP A 100 -10.61 -6.20 -1.88
C TRP A 100 -9.28 -6.45 -2.60
N ARG A 101 -8.25 -5.68 -2.22
CA ARG A 101 -6.87 -5.88 -2.67
C ARG A 101 -5.94 -5.62 -1.50
N ASP A 102 -5.12 -6.61 -1.18
CA ASP A 102 -4.12 -6.45 -0.14
C ASP A 102 -3.05 -5.44 -0.53
N PHE A 103 -2.62 -4.65 0.46
CA PHE A 103 -1.38 -3.90 0.37
C PHE A 103 -0.21 -4.88 0.50
N GLY A 104 0.12 -5.55 -0.59
CA GLY A 104 1.15 -6.57 -0.58
C GLY A 104 1.76 -6.81 -1.94
N ILE A 105 2.85 -7.56 -1.92
CA ILE A 105 3.54 -8.01 -3.13
C ILE A 105 2.86 -9.30 -3.58
N ARG A 106 2.44 -9.37 -4.85
CA ARG A 106 1.84 -10.60 -5.37
C ARG A 106 2.88 -11.73 -5.40
N PRO A 107 2.48 -12.99 -5.18
CA PRO A 107 3.41 -14.13 -5.21
C PRO A 107 4.14 -14.31 -6.54
N ASP A 108 3.57 -13.83 -7.64
CA ASP A 108 4.11 -13.92 -9.01
C ASP A 108 4.89 -12.67 -9.44
N ALA A 109 5.04 -11.67 -8.55
CA ALA A 109 5.77 -10.44 -8.84
C ALA A 109 7.28 -10.72 -9.03
N ARG A 110 7.90 -10.01 -9.96
CA ARG A 110 9.33 -10.14 -10.25
C ARG A 110 10.04 -8.89 -9.78
N SER A 111 11.10 -9.05 -9.00
CA SER A 111 11.85 -7.88 -8.55
C SER A 111 12.50 -7.14 -9.72
N PHE A 112 12.35 -5.81 -9.71
CA PHE A 112 13.05 -4.89 -10.60
C PHE A 112 14.44 -4.48 -10.06
N GLY A 113 14.72 -4.80 -8.79
CA GLY A 113 15.98 -4.48 -8.12
C GLY A 113 15.76 -3.83 -6.75
N GLU A 114 16.88 -3.46 -6.13
CA GLU A 114 16.92 -2.84 -4.80
C GLU A 114 17.55 -1.45 -4.88
N ALA A 115 17.08 -0.54 -4.03
CA ALA A 115 17.60 0.82 -3.94
C ALA A 115 17.63 1.29 -2.49
N TYR A 116 18.50 2.23 -2.17
CA TYR A 116 18.47 2.92 -0.88
C TYR A 116 17.69 4.23 -1.00
N VAL A 117 16.70 4.41 -0.12
CA VAL A 117 16.10 5.73 0.15
C VAL A 117 16.92 6.38 1.26
N GLY A 118 17.47 7.56 1.01
CA GLY A 118 18.42 8.23 1.90
C GLY A 118 19.88 7.94 1.53
N THR A 119 20.78 7.87 2.52
CA THR A 119 22.22 7.61 2.28
C THR A 119 22.64 6.24 2.77
N SER A 120 23.38 5.49 1.95
CA SER A 120 24.01 4.23 2.35
C SER A 120 25.38 4.41 3.00
N ALA A 121 25.93 5.63 2.97
CA ALA A 121 27.27 5.91 3.46
C ALA A 121 27.36 5.94 5.00
N VAL A 122 26.24 6.16 5.69
CA VAL A 122 26.18 6.21 7.15
C VAL A 122 25.17 5.18 7.65
N PRO A 123 25.60 4.22 8.51
CA PRO A 123 24.69 3.23 9.08
C PRO A 123 23.46 3.87 9.75
N GLY A 124 22.27 3.39 9.42
CA GLY A 124 21.01 3.87 9.98
C GLY A 124 20.37 5.08 9.28
N LEU A 125 21.04 5.70 8.29
CA LEU A 125 20.49 6.84 7.53
C LEU A 125 19.98 6.48 6.13
N GLY A 126 19.89 5.19 5.83
CA GLY A 126 19.36 4.67 4.58
C GLY A 126 18.38 3.54 4.83
N LEU A 127 17.31 3.51 4.04
CA LEU A 127 16.35 2.42 4.01
C LEU A 127 16.53 1.65 2.70
N LEU A 128 16.95 0.39 2.79
CA LEU A 128 16.96 -0.51 1.63
C LEU A 128 15.51 -0.87 1.29
N VAL A 129 15.11 -0.60 0.05
CA VAL A 129 13.80 -0.95 -0.49
C VAL A 129 13.97 -1.84 -1.72
N THR A 130 13.06 -2.80 -1.88
CA THR A 130 13.00 -3.66 -3.06
C THR A 130 11.81 -3.25 -3.91
N LEU A 131 12.03 -3.08 -5.21
CA LEU A 131 10.97 -2.84 -6.19
C LEU A 131 10.53 -4.18 -6.79
N TRP A 132 9.22 -4.36 -6.92
CA TRP A 132 8.53 -5.60 -7.33
C TRP A 132 7.53 -5.37 -8.46
#